data_AF-W5TNN7-F1
#
_entry.id   AF-W5TNN7-F1
#
_cell.length_a   1.000
_cell.length_b   1.000
_cell.length_c   1.000
_cell.angle_alpha   90.00
_cell.angle_beta   90.00
_cell.angle_gamma   90.00
#
_symmetry.space_group_name_H-M   'P 1'
#
loop_
_entity.id
_entity.type
_entity.pdbx_description
1 polymer ?
#
loop_
_entity_poly.entity_id
_entity_poly.type
_entity_poly.pdbx_seq_one_letter_code
_entity_poly.pdbx_strand_id
1 'polypeptide(L)'
;MRVNYQPALDWVRHHHLVVAAICTPFFIASTWFVDENTPRYVAVLQLIPVVAWVWVLVETYLHPHRMCDRCIHTFIVDGEQKALRRRRLLRAEHFMIDHSKAVLGYILVGLIAGTFLPAPWWQIVNTVVSVSCLVLVAVGSTHTRYLRWCPWCRDAGGDGDHEFIPDPVERERVR
;
A
#
# COMPACT_ATOMS: atom_id res chain seq x y z
N MET A 1 21.62 16.37 6.97
CA MET A 1 20.25 16.96 6.93
C MET A 1 19.51 16.51 8.18
N ARG A 2 18.84 17.40 8.93
CA ARG A 2 18.03 16.97 10.09
C ARG A 2 16.70 16.43 9.56
N VAL A 3 16.48 15.13 9.70
CA VAL A 3 15.19 14.51 9.45
C VAL A 3 14.24 15.00 10.55
N ASN A 4 13.25 15.81 10.20
CA ASN A 4 12.20 16.22 11.14
C ASN A 4 11.38 14.99 11.48
N TYR A 5 11.65 14.41 12.64
CA TYR A 5 10.92 13.25 13.17
C TYR A 5 9.49 13.66 13.52
N GLN A 6 8.51 13.14 12.79
CA GLN A 6 7.09 13.32 13.08
C GLN A 6 6.48 11.97 13.49
N PRO A 7 6.37 11.69 14.79
CA PRO A 7 6.00 10.36 15.29
C PRO A 7 4.59 9.91 14.83
N ALA A 8 3.70 10.85 14.57
CA ALA A 8 2.36 10.57 14.07
C ALA A 8 2.38 9.99 12.64
N LEU A 9 3.19 10.56 11.74
CA LEU A 9 3.32 10.08 10.35
C LEU A 9 4.04 8.73 10.29
N ASP A 10 5.04 8.51 11.13
CA ASP A 10 5.76 7.24 11.19
C ASP A 10 4.86 6.08 11.66
N TRP A 11 3.93 6.36 12.57
CA TRP A 11 2.95 5.36 13.01
C TRP A 11 2.03 4.97 11.85
N VAL A 12 1.47 5.94 11.13
CA VAL A 12 0.61 5.66 9.96
C VAL A 12 1.39 4.91 8.89
N ARG A 13 2.63 5.33 8.60
CA ARG A 13 3.50 4.65 7.63
C ARG A 13 3.82 3.21 8.03
N HIS A 14 3.86 2.88 9.31
CA HIS A 14 4.04 1.49 9.74
C HIS A 14 2.74 0.67 9.68
N HIS A 15 1.59 1.32 9.90
CA HIS A 15 0.29 0.66 10.03
C HIS A 15 -0.63 0.83 8.81
N HIS A 16 -0.17 1.44 7.70
CA HIS A 16 -0.99 1.69 6.51
C HIS A 16 -1.70 0.44 5.98
N LEU A 17 -1.04 -0.72 6.01
CA LEU A 17 -1.64 -2.00 5.62
C LEU A 17 -2.74 -2.44 6.59
N VAL A 18 -2.55 -2.22 7.89
CA VAL A 18 -3.57 -2.50 8.92
C VAL A 18 -4.76 -1.58 8.75
N VAL A 19 -4.52 -0.28 8.54
CA VAL A 19 -5.57 0.71 8.27
C VAL A 19 -6.34 0.33 7.00
N ALA A 20 -5.65 0.02 5.90
CA ALA A 20 -6.29 -0.43 4.66
C ALA A 20 -7.11 -1.73 4.87
N ALA A 21 -6.58 -2.70 5.61
CA ALA A 21 -7.25 -3.96 5.89
C ALA A 21 -8.51 -3.79 6.76
N ILE A 22 -8.56 -2.77 7.62
CA ILE A 22 -9.75 -2.44 8.44
C ILE A 22 -10.74 -1.59 7.64
N CYS A 23 -10.27 -0.57 6.91
CA CYS A 23 -11.12 0.35 6.16
C CYS A 23 -11.79 -0.32 4.96
N THR A 24 -11.14 -1.28 4.30
CA THR A 24 -11.70 -1.98 3.13
C THR A 24 -12.99 -2.74 3.42
N PRO A 25 -13.07 -3.66 4.41
CA PRO A 25 -14.31 -4.37 4.70
C PRO A 25 -15.39 -3.43 5.22
N PHE A 26 -15.02 -2.37 5.96
CA PHE A 26 -15.99 -1.36 6.39
C PHE A 26 -16.57 -0.60 5.21
N PHE A 27 -15.74 -0.18 4.24
CA PHE A 27 -16.18 0.45 3.01
C PHE A 27 -17.07 -0.50 2.19
N ILE A 28 -16.67 -1.76 2.01
CA ILE A 28 -17.49 -2.76 1.32
C ILE A 28 -18.85 -2.90 2.02
N ALA A 29 -18.88 -3.19 3.32
CA ALA A 29 -20.12 -3.29 4.09
C ALA A 29 -20.99 -2.03 3.91
N SER A 30 -20.37 -0.84 3.96
CA SER A 30 -21.06 0.42 3.77
C SER A 30 -21.80 0.52 2.43
N THR A 31 -21.22 -0.01 1.35
CA THR A 31 -21.85 -0.03 0.01
C THR A 31 -22.97 -1.06 -0.13
N TRP A 32 -22.91 -2.16 0.64
CA TRP A 32 -23.90 -3.24 0.57
C TRP A 32 -25.10 -3.02 1.50
N PHE A 33 -24.92 -2.28 2.60
CA PHE A 33 -25.96 -2.08 3.61
C PHE A 33 -26.63 -0.71 3.55
N VAL A 34 -26.24 0.16 2.62
CA VAL A 34 -26.93 1.44 2.41
C VAL A 34 -27.94 1.35 1.29
N ASP A 35 -29.16 1.67 1.68
CA ASP A 35 -30.35 1.77 0.86
C ASP A 35 -30.89 3.20 0.86
N GLU A 36 -31.96 3.41 0.11
CA GLU A 36 -32.67 4.70 0.06
C GLU A 36 -33.29 5.13 1.40
N ASN A 37 -33.49 4.19 2.32
CA ASN A 37 -34.07 4.44 3.65
C ASN A 37 -33.00 4.76 4.69
N THR A 38 -31.72 4.70 4.31
CA THR A 38 -30.62 4.92 5.22
C THR A 38 -30.61 6.37 5.71
N PRO A 39 -30.62 6.60 7.04
CA PRO A 39 -30.56 7.96 7.58
C PRO A 39 -29.32 8.72 7.10
N ARG A 40 -29.47 10.01 6.77
CA ARG A 40 -28.38 10.86 6.25
C ARG A 40 -27.11 10.87 7.12
N TYR A 41 -27.25 10.73 8.45
CA TYR A 41 -26.09 10.66 9.34
C TYR A 41 -25.24 9.41 9.12
N VAL A 42 -25.85 8.28 8.74
CA VAL A 42 -25.12 7.06 8.38
C VAL A 42 -24.32 7.31 7.11
N ALA A 43 -24.90 7.96 6.09
CA ALA A 43 -24.16 8.34 4.87
C ALA A 43 -22.96 9.25 5.16
N VAL A 44 -23.07 10.18 6.11
CA VAL A 44 -21.93 11.02 6.54
C VAL A 44 -20.84 10.18 7.24
N LEU A 45 -21.23 9.24 8.11
CA LEU A 45 -20.27 8.34 8.76
C LEU A 45 -19.52 7.45 7.76
N GLN A 46 -20.07 7.20 6.57
CA GLN A 46 -19.41 6.48 5.48
C GLN A 46 -18.36 7.28 4.74
N LEU A 47 -18.35 8.61 4.85
CA LEU A 47 -17.26 9.40 4.30
C LEU A 47 -15.96 9.19 5.07
N ILE A 48 -16.03 8.86 6.36
CA ILE A 48 -14.86 8.62 7.22
C ILE A 48 -13.97 7.49 6.67
N PRO A 49 -14.45 6.25 6.44
CA PRO A 49 -13.63 5.18 5.88
C PRO A 49 -13.15 5.48 4.46
N VAL A 50 -13.93 6.21 3.64
CA VAL A 50 -13.53 6.61 2.28
C VAL A 50 -12.36 7.57 2.33
N VAL A 51 -12.46 8.62 3.14
CA VAL A 51 -11.38 9.60 3.32
C VAL A 51 -10.15 8.93 3.91
N ALA A 52 -10.31 8.03 4.89
CA ALA A 52 -9.21 7.24 5.43
C ALA A 52 -8.56 6.35 4.36
N TRP A 53 -9.35 5.74 3.47
CA TRP A 53 -8.83 4.95 2.35
C TRP A 53 -8.02 5.85 1.41
N VAL A 54 -8.62 6.92 0.88
CA VAL A 54 -7.94 7.85 -0.04
C VAL A 54 -6.65 8.39 0.57
N TRP A 55 -6.68 8.74 1.86
CA TRP A 55 -5.48 9.14 2.59
C TRP A 55 -4.39 8.07 2.57
N VAL A 56 -4.73 6.80 2.87
CA VAL A 56 -3.76 5.69 2.82
C VAL A 56 -3.19 5.48 1.42
N LEU A 57 -3.99 5.60 0.35
CA LEU A 57 -3.48 5.54 -1.03
C LEU A 57 -2.48 6.67 -1.27
N VAL A 58 -2.89 7.90 -0.98
CA VAL A 58 -2.07 9.09 -1.19
C VAL A 58 -0.74 8.98 -0.45
N GLU A 59 -0.76 8.60 0.83
CA GLU A 59 0.45 8.36 1.61
C GLU A 59 1.33 7.25 1.00
N THR A 60 0.73 6.15 0.53
CA THR A 60 1.46 5.03 -0.07
C THR A 60 2.11 5.40 -1.40
N TYR A 61 1.47 6.25 -2.20
CA TYR A 61 1.97 6.67 -3.52
C TYR A 61 2.89 7.91 -3.47
N LEU A 62 2.62 8.87 -2.58
CA LEU A 62 3.38 10.12 -2.50
C LEU A 62 4.66 10.00 -1.67
N HIS A 63 4.77 9.01 -0.77
CA HIS A 63 6.01 8.81 -0.05
C HIS A 63 6.94 7.86 -0.78
N PRO A 64 8.01 8.38 -1.43
CA PRO A 64 8.98 7.55 -2.11
C PRO A 64 9.61 6.57 -1.11
N HIS A 65 9.93 5.37 -1.61
CA HIS A 65 10.46 4.16 -0.96
C HIS A 65 11.68 4.31 -0.03
N ARG A 66 11.68 5.31 0.86
CA ARG A 66 12.68 5.54 1.89
C ARG A 66 12.24 4.75 3.12
N MET A 67 12.99 3.70 3.41
CA MET A 67 12.77 2.90 4.61
C MET A 67 12.92 3.80 5.85
N CYS A 68 11.97 3.71 6.78
CA CYS A 68 12.09 4.36 8.08
C CYS A 68 13.18 3.67 8.93
N ASP A 69 13.82 4.37 9.87
CA ASP A 69 14.83 3.76 10.76
C ASP A 69 14.28 2.53 11.49
N ARG A 70 13.03 2.61 11.96
CA ARG A 70 12.34 1.48 12.59
C ARG A 70 12.20 0.28 11.65
N CYS A 71 11.98 0.54 10.36
CA CYS A 71 11.88 -0.46 9.31
C CYS A 71 13.25 -1.13 9.09
N ILE A 72 14.34 -0.34 9.14
CA ILE A 72 15.72 -0.82 9.07
C ILE A 72 16.07 -1.75 10.26
N HIS A 73 15.55 -1.46 11.45
CA HIS A 73 15.78 -2.31 12.62
C HIS A 73 14.97 -3.62 12.61
N THR A 74 13.94 -3.73 11.77
CA THR A 74 13.13 -4.96 11.60
C THR A 74 13.59 -5.83 10.43
N PHE A 75 14.82 -5.63 9.95
CA PHE A 75 15.36 -6.37 8.82
C PHE A 75 15.34 -7.87 9.06
N ILE A 76 14.94 -8.61 8.04
CA ILE A 76 14.88 -10.07 8.09
C ILE A 76 16.27 -10.62 7.76
N VAL A 77 16.86 -11.37 8.69
CA VAL A 77 18.16 -12.04 8.51
C VAL A 77 18.14 -12.98 7.28
N ASP A 78 17.04 -13.71 7.06
CA ASP A 78 16.82 -14.54 5.86
C ASP A 78 16.07 -13.81 4.72
N GLY A 79 16.37 -12.53 4.49
CA GLY A 79 15.64 -11.68 3.55
C GLY A 79 15.67 -12.19 2.11
N GLU A 80 16.83 -12.67 1.64
CA GLU A 80 17.04 -13.14 0.26
C GLU A 80 16.20 -14.37 -0.07
N GLN A 81 16.27 -15.42 0.77
CA GLN A 81 15.48 -16.64 0.55
C GLN A 81 13.97 -16.38 0.62
N LYS A 82 13.52 -15.45 1.48
CA LYS A 82 12.10 -15.06 1.54
C LYS A 82 11.68 -14.21 0.34
N ALA A 83 12.54 -13.32 -0.16
CA ALA A 83 12.29 -12.55 -1.37
C ALA A 83 12.18 -13.48 -2.60
N LEU A 84 13.06 -14.49 -2.71
CA LEU A 84 12.99 -15.51 -3.77
C LEU A 84 11.68 -16.29 -3.73
N ARG A 85 11.22 -16.69 -2.53
CA ARG A 85 9.89 -17.33 -2.36
C ARG A 85 8.74 -16.42 -2.78
N ARG A 86 8.87 -15.10 -2.59
CA ARG A 86 7.86 -14.09 -2.94
C ARG A 86 8.11 -13.42 -4.30
N ARG A 87 8.98 -14.00 -5.14
CA ARG A 87 9.40 -13.40 -6.42
C ARG A 87 8.23 -13.05 -7.33
N ARG A 88 7.14 -13.82 -7.33
CA ARG A 88 5.94 -13.53 -8.13
C ARG A 88 5.22 -12.24 -7.68
N LEU A 89 5.11 -12.01 -6.37
CA LEU A 89 4.50 -10.79 -5.82
C LEU A 89 5.36 -9.58 -6.13
N LEU A 90 6.67 -9.70 -5.96
CA LEU A 90 7.61 -8.63 -6.32
C LEU A 90 7.55 -8.33 -7.82
N ARG A 91 7.41 -9.35 -8.68
CA ARG A 91 7.21 -9.14 -10.13
C ARG A 91 5.91 -8.43 -10.44
N ALA A 92 4.82 -8.79 -9.75
CA ALA A 92 3.54 -8.14 -9.91
C ALA A 92 3.63 -6.66 -9.57
N GLU A 93 4.37 -6.28 -8.52
CA GLU A 93 4.61 -4.87 -8.19
C GLU A 93 5.25 -4.10 -9.35
N HIS A 94 6.35 -4.62 -9.89
CA HIS A 94 7.02 -3.99 -11.03
C HIS A 94 6.09 -3.87 -12.24
N PHE A 95 5.34 -4.92 -12.55
CA PHE A 95 4.34 -4.87 -13.61
C PHE A 95 3.28 -3.78 -13.35
N MET A 96 2.83 -3.62 -12.10
CA MET A 96 1.84 -2.60 -11.73
C MET A 96 2.42 -1.18 -11.80
N ILE A 97 3.69 -0.99 -11.44
CA ILE A 97 4.39 0.30 -11.56
C ILE A 97 4.60 0.66 -13.03
N ASP A 98 5.08 -0.28 -13.84
CA ASP A 98 5.30 -0.11 -15.29
C ASP A 98 3.99 0.23 -16.01
N HIS A 99 2.88 -0.34 -15.53
CA HIS A 99 1.52 -0.09 -16.03
C HIS A 99 0.69 0.83 -15.11
N SER A 100 1.33 1.71 -14.34
CA SER A 100 0.66 2.58 -13.35
C SER A 100 -0.49 3.39 -13.94
N LYS A 101 -0.35 3.88 -15.18
CA LYS A 101 -1.44 4.59 -15.91
C LYS A 101 -2.66 3.70 -16.16
N ALA A 102 -2.44 2.43 -16.50
CA ALA A 102 -3.52 1.47 -16.72
C ALA A 102 -4.17 1.06 -15.41
N VAL A 103 -3.39 0.87 -14.34
CA VAL A 103 -3.89 0.60 -12.99
C VAL A 103 -4.75 1.77 -12.49
N LEU A 104 -4.26 3.00 -12.63
CA LEU A 104 -5.01 4.20 -12.27
C LEU A 104 -6.28 4.33 -13.11
N GLY A 105 -6.19 4.09 -14.43
CA GLY A 105 -7.35 4.06 -15.32
C GLY A 105 -8.39 3.02 -14.89
N TYR A 106 -7.96 1.81 -14.52
CA TYR A 106 -8.84 0.76 -13.99
C TYR A 106 -9.57 1.20 -12.73
N ILE A 107 -8.87 1.81 -11.76
CA ILE A 107 -9.47 2.31 -10.51
C ILE A 107 -10.49 3.42 -10.83
N LEU A 108 -10.11 4.42 -11.63
CA LEU A 108 -10.99 5.54 -11.99
C LEU A 108 -12.22 5.09 -12.76
N VAL A 109 -12.04 4.25 -13.79
CA VAL A 109 -13.15 3.70 -14.58
C VAL A 109 -14.04 2.85 -13.70
N GLY A 110 -13.49 1.99 -12.83
CA GLY A 110 -14.28 1.18 -11.92
C GLY A 110 -15.12 2.00 -10.94
N LEU A 111 -14.54 3.04 -10.34
CA LEU A 111 -15.26 3.94 -9.44
C LEU A 111 -16.34 4.75 -10.18
N ILE A 112 -16.02 5.34 -11.32
CA ILE A 112 -16.95 6.19 -12.10
C ILE A 112 -18.04 5.34 -12.74
N ALA A 113 -17.68 4.30 -13.50
CA ALA A 113 -18.65 3.43 -14.16
C ALA A 113 -19.55 2.73 -13.14
N GLY A 114 -19.01 2.37 -11.97
CA GLY A 114 -19.77 1.84 -10.85
C GLY A 114 -20.97 2.72 -10.48
N THR A 115 -20.82 4.05 -10.44
CA THR A 115 -21.93 4.95 -10.08
C THR A 115 -23.11 4.96 -11.05
N PHE A 116 -22.90 4.50 -12.28
CA PHE A 116 -23.95 4.42 -13.31
C PHE A 116 -24.62 3.05 -13.39
N LEU A 117 -24.16 2.07 -12.61
CA LEU A 117 -24.70 0.72 -12.63
C LEU A 117 -25.85 0.58 -11.61
N PRO A 118 -26.93 -0.15 -11.93
CA PRO A 118 -27.96 -0.46 -10.96
C PRO A 118 -27.42 -1.46 -9.91
N ALA A 119 -28.07 -1.50 -8.74
CA ALA A 119 -27.80 -2.56 -7.77
C ALA A 119 -28.19 -3.94 -8.34
N PRO A 120 -27.44 -5.03 -8.07
CA PRO A 120 -26.27 -5.12 -7.19
C PRO A 120 -24.92 -4.84 -7.90
N TRP A 121 -24.94 -4.46 -9.18
CA TRP A 121 -23.74 -4.40 -10.01
C TRP A 121 -22.75 -3.32 -9.56
N TRP A 122 -23.23 -2.17 -9.11
CA TRP A 122 -22.34 -1.13 -8.59
C TRP A 122 -21.63 -1.59 -7.30
N GLN A 123 -22.30 -2.31 -6.41
CA GLN A 123 -21.69 -2.85 -5.19
C GLN A 123 -20.61 -3.88 -5.53
N ILE A 124 -20.87 -4.74 -6.51
CA ILE A 124 -19.90 -5.73 -6.99
C ILE A 124 -18.67 -5.02 -7.55
N VAL A 125 -18.84 -4.04 -8.45
CA VAL A 125 -17.73 -3.28 -9.02
C VAL A 125 -16.91 -2.57 -7.94
N ASN A 126 -17.57 -1.86 -7.01
CA ASN A 126 -16.88 -1.18 -5.91
C ASN A 126 -16.14 -2.17 -5.00
N THR A 127 -16.71 -3.35 -4.75
CA THR A 127 -16.05 -4.41 -3.98
C THR A 127 -14.78 -4.88 -4.67
N VAL A 128 -14.86 -5.19 -5.97
CA VAL A 128 -13.71 -5.66 -6.76
C VAL A 128 -12.61 -4.59 -6.81
N VAL A 129 -12.96 -3.33 -7.04
CA VAL A 129 -12.00 -2.21 -7.07
C VAL A 129 -11.34 -2.02 -5.70
N SER A 130 -12.12 -2.06 -4.62
CA SER A 130 -11.60 -1.86 -3.26
C SER A 130 -10.67 -2.99 -2.82
N VAL A 131 -11.03 -4.24 -3.12
CA VAL A 131 -10.15 -5.40 -2.87
C VAL A 131 -8.88 -5.28 -3.71
N SER A 132 -8.98 -4.87 -4.96
CA SER A 132 -7.81 -4.65 -5.82
C SER A 132 -6.88 -3.58 -5.26
N CYS A 133 -7.43 -2.49 -4.71
CA CYS A 133 -6.65 -1.46 -4.03
C CYS A 133 -5.96 -2.00 -2.77
N LEU A 134 -6.66 -2.82 -1.97
CA LEU A 134 -6.04 -3.47 -0.80
C LEU A 134 -4.89 -4.38 -1.21
N VAL A 135 -5.04 -5.13 -2.31
CA VAL A 135 -3.97 -5.95 -2.88
C VAL A 135 -2.78 -5.09 -3.31
N LEU A 136 -3.01 -3.97 -4.00
CA LEU A 136 -1.95 -3.02 -4.38
C LEU A 136 -1.15 -2.55 -3.16
N VAL A 137 -1.85 -2.12 -2.10
CA VAL A 137 -1.21 -1.69 -0.85
C VAL A 137 -0.43 -2.84 -0.22
N ALA A 138 -0.97 -4.06 -0.20
CA ALA A 138 -0.30 -5.23 0.37
C ALA A 138 0.95 -5.64 -0.41
N VAL A 139 0.90 -5.59 -1.74
CA VAL A 139 2.03 -5.90 -2.60
C VAL A 139 3.11 -4.82 -2.49
N GLY A 140 2.76 -3.53 -2.54
CA GLY A 140 3.71 -2.42 -2.37
C GLY A 140 4.35 -2.38 -0.99
N SER A 141 3.59 -2.70 0.07
CA SER A 141 4.13 -2.86 1.43
C SER A 141 5.13 -4.02 1.51
N THR A 142 4.79 -5.15 0.86
CA THR A 142 5.70 -6.30 0.75
C THR A 142 6.96 -5.93 -0.04
N HIS A 143 6.82 -5.23 -1.16
CA HIS A 143 7.95 -4.81 -1.99
C HIS A 143 8.89 -3.88 -1.23
N THR A 144 8.36 -2.87 -0.55
CA THR A 144 9.14 -1.97 0.31
C THR A 144 9.90 -2.73 1.39
N ARG A 145 9.30 -3.76 2.00
CA ARG A 145 9.97 -4.60 3.00
C ARG A 145 11.12 -5.44 2.43
N TYR A 146 11.02 -5.87 1.18
CA TYR A 146 12.01 -6.71 0.51
C TYR A 146 12.89 -5.95 -0.49
N LEU A 147 12.85 -4.61 -0.50
CA LEU A 147 13.44 -3.77 -1.54
C LEU A 147 14.90 -4.13 -1.84
N ARG A 148 15.73 -4.34 -0.81
CA ARG A 148 17.16 -4.71 -0.95
C ARG A 148 17.41 -6.04 -1.66
N TRP A 149 16.50 -6.99 -1.47
CA TRP A 149 16.63 -8.34 -2.02
C TRP A 149 15.75 -8.54 -3.26
N CYS A 150 15.07 -7.49 -3.72
CA CYS A 150 14.28 -7.54 -4.94
C CYS A 150 15.24 -7.63 -6.14
N PRO A 151 15.19 -8.69 -6.97
CA PRO A 151 16.13 -8.85 -8.09
C PRO A 151 16.04 -7.72 -9.13
N TRP A 152 14.87 -7.08 -9.26
CA TRP A 152 14.65 -5.99 -10.22
C TRP A 152 15.07 -4.62 -9.70
N CYS A 153 15.08 -4.42 -8.37
CA CYS A 153 15.52 -3.15 -7.76
C CYS A 153 17.01 -3.19 -7.36
N ARG A 154 17.54 -4.36 -7.02
CA ARG A 154 18.92 -4.55 -6.55
C ARG A 154 19.95 -4.05 -7.57
N ASP A 155 19.69 -4.28 -8.85
CA ASP A 155 20.61 -3.92 -9.94
C ASP A 155 20.29 -2.57 -10.59
N ALA A 156 19.14 -1.96 -10.26
CA ALA A 156 18.73 -0.65 -10.77
C ALA A 156 19.31 0.52 -9.95
N GLY A 157 20.00 0.24 -8.84
CA GLY A 157 20.79 1.20 -8.07
C GLY A 157 22.19 1.36 -8.66
N GLY A 158 22.29 1.99 -9.82
CA GLY A 158 23.57 2.43 -10.37
C GLY A 158 24.16 3.55 -9.50
N ASP A 159 25.42 3.36 -9.08
CA ASP A 159 26.53 4.30 -8.87
C ASP A 159 26.31 5.67 -8.19
N GLY A 160 25.12 5.99 -7.69
CA GLY A 160 24.80 7.27 -7.07
C GLY A 160 24.68 7.13 -5.56
N ASP A 161 25.72 7.56 -4.83
CA ASP A 161 25.73 7.92 -3.40
C ASP A 161 24.63 7.27 -2.56
N HIS A 162 24.67 5.93 -2.46
CA HIS A 162 23.85 5.24 -1.48
C HIS A 162 24.42 5.59 -0.12
N GLU A 163 23.60 6.24 0.71
CA GLU A 163 23.76 6.20 2.16
C GLU A 163 23.97 4.73 2.52
N PHE A 164 25.20 4.38 2.89
CA PHE A 164 25.59 3.03 3.25
C PHE A 164 24.69 2.60 4.38
N ILE A 165 23.71 1.76 4.09
CA ILE A 165 22.90 1.13 5.12
C ILE A 165 23.60 -0.21 5.37
N PRO A 166 24.29 -0.36 6.51
CA PRO A 166 25.09 -1.53 6.80
C PRO A 166 24.23 -2.79 6.78
N ASP A 167 24.81 -3.88 6.28
CA ASP A 167 24.28 -5.23 6.47
C ASP A 167 24.02 -5.44 7.98
N PRO A 168 22.84 -5.95 8.39
CA PRO A 168 22.61 -6.31 9.79
C PRO A 168 23.71 -7.20 10.37
N VAL A 169 24.32 -8.10 9.59
CA VAL A 169 25.41 -8.98 10.03
C VAL A 169 26.70 -8.20 10.32
N GLU A 170 26.90 -7.07 9.64
CA GLU A 170 28.09 -6.25 9.80
C GLU A 170 27.99 -5.34 11.04
N ARG A 171 26.77 -5.00 11.50
CA ARG A 171 26.57 -4.26 12.77
C ARG A 171 26.85 -5.09 14.02
N GLU A 172 26.62 -6.40 13.98
CA GLU A 172 26.93 -7.28 15.13
C GLU A 172 28.43 -7.48 15.34
N ARG A 173 29.27 -7.33 14.30
CA ARG A 173 30.73 -7.42 14.45
C ARG A 173 31.40 -6.15 14.97
N VAL A 174 30.69 -5.03 14.95
CA VAL A 174 31.22 -3.71 15.35
C VAL A 174 30.76 -3.35 16.77
N ARG A 175 30.11 -4.28 17.49
CA ARG A 175 29.63 -4.08 18.86
C ARG A 175 30.45 -4.85 19.88
#